data_AF-A0AAE1UA67-F1
#
_entry.id   AF-A0AAE1UA67-F1
#
_cell.length_a   1.000
_cell.length_b   1.000
_cell.length_c   1.000
_cell.angle_alpha   90.00
_cell.angle_beta   90.00
_cell.angle_gamma   90.00
#
_symmetry.space_group_name_H-M   'P 1'
#
loop_
_entity.id
_entity.type
_entity.pdbx_description
1 polymer ?
#
loop_
_entity_poly.entity_id
_entity_poly.type
_entity_poly.pdbx_seq_one_letter_code
_entity_poly.pdbx_strand_id
1 'polypeptide(L)'
;MERWYAGRTNQHQATRTPLRMPAEHTFTVTYWMFYPYNRGKPVCSVNLGYFLGRIAMPRDKRGGCHGDEVIMGDHVGDWEHVSIQFKGSTPTQMYVSTHTFGAYYTYDHQQGHFVYSEQAVRKGFLPLPISPQYPHTLQLVGTSPVLYSSKGAHGLWAAAGVHHYSWLPLLLDEAGKGTPWKTWKNMHIIDLKAPETLIHHRSWWGYEGRWGNPIERCHLLMAAQCEVMQGPTGIPRKRIDFPCSHPNP
;
A
#
# COMPACT_ATOMS: atom_id res chain seq x y z
N MET A 1 -10.68 7.82 -34.45
CA MET A 1 -9.50 8.52 -35.00
C MET A 1 -9.24 9.67 -34.05
N GLU A 2 -8.20 9.56 -33.21
CA GLU A 2 -7.44 10.66 -32.60
C GLU A 2 -6.25 10.02 -31.86
N ARG A 3 -5.04 10.28 -32.35
CA ARG A 3 -3.76 9.80 -31.82
C ARG A 3 -3.13 10.97 -31.07
N TRP A 4 -2.71 10.75 -29.83
CA TRP A 4 -1.78 11.64 -29.14
C TRP A 4 -0.54 10.86 -28.73
N TYR A 5 0.60 11.40 -29.11
CA TYR A 5 1.93 10.81 -28.99
C TYR A 5 2.52 11.13 -27.61
N ALA A 6 3.06 10.11 -26.95
CA ALA A 6 4.18 10.29 -26.03
C ALA A 6 5.33 9.41 -26.53
N GLY A 7 6.37 10.06 -27.06
CA GLY A 7 7.68 9.44 -27.27
C GLY A 7 7.86 8.61 -28.54
N ARG A 8 7.89 9.26 -29.72
CA ARG A 8 8.72 8.79 -30.83
C ARG A 8 9.36 10.00 -31.52
N THR A 9 10.51 10.44 -31.01
CA THR A 9 11.47 11.16 -31.84
C THR A 9 12.23 10.11 -32.65
N ASN A 10 11.80 9.88 -33.89
CA ASN A 10 12.62 9.17 -34.85
C ASN A 10 13.71 10.12 -35.35
N GLN A 11 14.96 9.78 -35.07
CA GLN A 11 16.17 9.89 -35.88
C GLN A 11 17.37 10.14 -34.97
N HIS A 12 18.47 9.44 -35.29
CA HIS A 12 19.64 9.17 -34.47
C HIS A 12 19.47 8.07 -33.42
N GLN A 13 19.86 6.88 -33.86
CA GLN A 13 20.43 5.81 -33.08
C GLN A 13 21.68 6.34 -32.34
N ALA A 14 21.50 7.28 -31.42
CA ALA A 14 22.51 7.62 -30.44
C ALA A 14 22.51 6.48 -29.44
N THR A 15 23.65 5.81 -29.30
CA THR A 15 24.06 5.13 -28.06
C THR A 15 23.95 6.14 -26.92
N ARG A 16 22.74 6.36 -26.41
CA ARG A 16 22.52 7.15 -25.20
C ARG A 16 23.03 6.29 -24.07
N THR A 17 24.27 6.55 -23.66
CA THR A 17 24.73 6.18 -22.33
C THR A 17 23.61 6.59 -21.37
N PRO A 18 23.06 5.67 -20.57
CA PRO A 18 22.00 6.03 -19.64
C PRO A 18 22.51 7.18 -18.78
N LEU A 19 21.80 8.32 -18.82
CA LEU A 19 22.10 9.48 -18.00
C LEU A 19 22.09 9.02 -16.54
N ARG A 20 23.27 8.87 -15.95
CA ARG A 20 23.43 8.57 -14.53
C ARG A 20 23.17 9.85 -13.77
N MET A 21 22.31 9.76 -12.76
CA MET A 21 22.13 10.89 -11.87
C MET A 21 23.37 11.04 -10.99
N PRO A 22 23.81 12.28 -10.74
CA PRO A 22 25.01 12.51 -9.94
C PRO A 22 24.86 11.93 -8.53
N ALA A 23 25.94 11.38 -7.97
CA ALA A 23 25.93 10.62 -6.73
C ALA A 23 25.57 11.46 -5.48
N GLU A 24 25.67 12.78 -5.58
CA GLU A 24 25.31 13.74 -4.55
C GLU A 24 23.81 14.00 -4.46
N HIS A 25 23.04 13.68 -5.51
CA HIS A 25 21.60 13.92 -5.52
C HIS A 25 20.86 12.82 -4.76
N THR A 26 20.01 13.22 -3.81
CA THR A 26 19.10 12.31 -3.11
C THR A 26 17.66 12.69 -3.43
N PHE A 27 16.85 11.71 -3.81
CA PHE A 27 15.43 11.92 -4.11
C PHE A 27 14.63 10.67 -3.77
N THR A 28 13.31 10.85 -3.63
CA THR A 28 12.37 9.78 -3.34
C THR A 28 11.35 9.71 -4.45
N VAL A 29 11.07 8.51 -4.94
CA VAL A 29 9.99 8.23 -5.88
C VAL A 29 8.91 7.46 -5.13
N THR A 30 7.70 8.01 -5.11
CA THR A 30 6.53 7.35 -4.53
C THR A 30 5.56 6.94 -5.63
N TYR A 31 5.29 5.64 -5.71
CA TYR A 31 4.25 5.07 -6.56
C TYR A 31 2.98 4.91 -5.73
N TRP A 32 1.91 5.58 -6.14
CA TRP A 32 0.60 5.48 -5.52
C TRP A 32 -0.27 4.47 -6.27
N MET A 33 -0.95 3.61 -5.53
CA MET A 33 -1.89 2.63 -6.05
C MET A 33 -3.28 2.92 -5.49
N PHE A 34 -4.20 3.25 -6.39
CA PHE A 34 -5.61 3.45 -6.06
C PHE A 34 -6.41 2.19 -6.38
N TYR A 35 -7.21 1.74 -5.43
CA TYR A 35 -8.20 0.70 -5.64
C TYR A 35 -9.58 1.34 -5.52
N PRO A 36 -10.44 1.28 -6.55
CA PRO A 36 -11.75 1.96 -6.50
C PRO A 36 -12.67 1.50 -5.37
N TYR A 37 -12.45 0.30 -4.86
CA TYR A 37 -13.26 -0.31 -3.80
C TYR A 37 -12.43 -1.33 -3.04
N ASN A 38 -12.59 -1.38 -1.72
CA ASN A 38 -12.05 -2.38 -0.81
C ASN A 38 -13.21 -3.24 -0.29
N ARG A 39 -13.16 -4.53 -0.61
CA ARG A 39 -14.18 -5.51 -0.21
C ARG A 39 -14.14 -5.83 1.28
N GLY A 40 -13.05 -5.51 1.99
CA GLY A 40 -12.86 -5.91 3.37
C GLY A 40 -12.48 -7.39 3.52
N LYS A 41 -12.74 -7.94 4.70
CA LYS A 41 -12.24 -9.25 5.14
C LYS A 41 -13.31 -10.14 5.72
N PRO A 42 -13.45 -11.40 5.24
CA PRO A 42 -14.41 -12.32 5.82
C PRO A 42 -13.94 -12.80 7.20
N VAL A 43 -14.71 -12.47 8.23
CA VAL A 43 -14.52 -12.90 9.61
C VAL A 43 -15.67 -13.84 9.98
N CYS A 44 -15.31 -15.02 10.48
CA CYS A 44 -16.30 -15.92 11.06
C CYS A 44 -16.76 -15.37 12.41
N SER A 45 -18.06 -15.32 12.63
CA SER A 45 -18.65 -14.71 13.82
C SER A 45 -19.87 -15.47 14.31
N VAL A 46 -20.23 -15.28 15.57
CA VAL A 46 -21.52 -15.71 16.10
C VAL A 46 -22.23 -14.51 16.70
N ASN A 47 -23.51 -14.35 16.38
CA ASN A 47 -24.36 -13.33 16.95
C ASN A 47 -24.93 -13.82 18.29
N LEU A 48 -24.55 -13.16 19.38
CA LEU A 48 -24.99 -13.46 20.74
C LEU A 48 -26.27 -12.70 21.14
N GLY A 49 -26.95 -12.09 20.16
CA GLY A 49 -28.19 -11.34 20.35
C GLY A 49 -27.96 -9.84 20.55
N TYR A 50 -29.06 -9.10 20.66
CA TYR A 50 -29.09 -7.64 20.66
C TYR A 50 -28.18 -7.00 21.73
N PHE A 51 -28.13 -7.56 22.94
CA PHE A 51 -27.40 -6.99 24.06
C PHE A 51 -25.89 -7.25 24.04
N LEU A 52 -25.46 -8.41 23.51
CA LEU A 52 -24.05 -8.82 23.50
C LEU A 52 -23.38 -8.55 22.16
N GLY A 53 -24.14 -8.47 21.06
CA GLY A 53 -23.62 -8.27 19.72
C GLY A 53 -22.90 -9.51 19.16
N ARG A 54 -21.91 -9.28 18.30
CA ARG A 54 -21.15 -10.35 17.64
C ARG A 54 -19.78 -10.57 18.26
N ILE A 55 -19.38 -11.84 18.37
CA ILE A 55 -18.00 -12.24 18.69
C ILE A 55 -17.35 -12.91 17.48
N ALA A 56 -16.03 -12.76 17.35
CA ALA A 56 -15.25 -13.44 16.34
C ALA A 56 -15.00 -14.89 16.76
N MET A 57 -15.17 -15.82 15.82
CA MET A 57 -14.94 -17.24 16.03
C MET A 57 -13.80 -17.73 15.14
N PRO A 58 -12.95 -18.67 15.61
CA PRO A 58 -11.97 -19.31 14.76
C PRO A 58 -12.68 -20.15 13.69
N ARG A 59 -12.07 -20.24 12.50
CA ARG A 59 -12.48 -21.20 11.48
C ARG A 59 -12.07 -22.62 11.87
N ASP A 60 -12.79 -23.61 11.37
CA ASP A 60 -12.43 -25.01 11.57
C ASP A 60 -11.13 -25.40 10.81
N LYS A 61 -10.63 -26.63 11.03
CA LYS A 61 -9.42 -27.13 10.36
C LYS A 61 -9.53 -27.24 8.83
N ARG A 62 -10.74 -27.19 8.27
CA ARG A 62 -11.05 -27.24 6.84
C ARG A 62 -11.37 -25.84 6.27
N GLY A 63 -11.31 -24.78 7.09
CA GLY A 63 -11.63 -23.40 6.72
C GLY A 63 -13.11 -23.03 6.83
N GLY A 64 -13.96 -23.93 7.32
CA GLY A 64 -15.39 -23.71 7.55
C GLY A 64 -15.66 -22.70 8.67
N CYS A 65 -16.76 -21.96 8.52
CA CYS A 65 -17.27 -21.06 9.55
C CYS A 65 -18.52 -21.66 10.20
N HIS A 66 -18.46 -21.89 11.52
CA HIS A 66 -19.61 -22.34 12.31
C HIS A 66 -20.31 -21.12 12.93
N GLY A 67 -21.13 -20.45 12.12
CA GLY A 67 -21.79 -19.19 12.48
C GLY A 67 -22.09 -18.37 11.22
N ASP A 68 -22.04 -17.05 11.37
CA ASP A 68 -22.20 -16.10 10.26
C ASP A 68 -20.84 -15.59 9.78
N GLU A 69 -20.65 -15.53 8.48
CA GLU A 69 -19.54 -14.79 7.88
C GLU A 69 -19.93 -13.31 7.73
N VAL A 70 -19.17 -12.42 8.36
CA VAL A 70 -19.31 -10.96 8.21
C VAL A 70 -18.09 -10.40 7.51
N ILE A 71 -18.29 -9.36 6.72
CA ILE A 71 -17.21 -8.71 5.97
C ILE A 71 -16.78 -7.45 6.71
N MET A 72 -15.56 -7.45 7.22
CA MET A 72 -15.00 -6.35 8.04
C MET A 72 -14.16 -5.39 7.21
N GLY A 73 -14.39 -4.09 7.37
CA GLY A 73 -13.56 -3.05 6.74
C GLY A 73 -13.88 -2.73 5.28
N ASP A 74 -15.09 -3.01 4.80
CA ASP A 74 -15.57 -2.61 3.47
C ASP A 74 -15.57 -1.08 3.33
N HIS A 75 -15.00 -0.57 2.23
CA HIS A 75 -15.05 0.86 1.92
C HIS A 75 -14.81 1.18 0.44
N VAL A 76 -15.37 2.29 -0.04
CA VAL A 76 -15.08 2.84 -1.37
C VAL A 76 -13.71 3.53 -1.39
N GLY A 77 -12.87 3.21 -2.36
CA GLY A 77 -11.57 3.85 -2.55
C GLY A 77 -10.53 3.47 -1.50
N ASP A 78 -9.41 2.93 -1.94
CA ASP A 78 -8.28 2.57 -1.08
C ASP A 78 -6.95 3.00 -1.71
N TRP A 79 -5.98 3.33 -0.87
CA TRP A 79 -4.70 3.90 -1.24
C TRP A 79 -3.59 3.19 -0.51
N GLU A 80 -2.81 2.43 -1.28
CA GLU A 80 -1.50 1.95 -0.89
C GLU A 80 -0.42 2.65 -1.72
N HIS A 81 0.82 2.61 -1.24
CA HIS A 81 1.94 3.21 -1.92
C HIS A 81 3.24 2.49 -1.59
N VAL A 82 4.19 2.68 -2.49
CA VAL A 82 5.58 2.30 -2.29
C VAL A 82 6.47 3.48 -2.55
N SER A 83 7.35 3.79 -1.61
CA SER A 83 8.34 4.85 -1.73
C SER A 83 9.73 4.24 -1.82
N ILE A 84 10.55 4.68 -2.77
CA ILE A 84 11.94 4.25 -2.91
C ILE A 84 12.82 5.51 -2.90
N GLN A 85 13.77 5.56 -1.97
CA GLN A 85 14.79 6.59 -1.93
C GLN A 85 16.00 6.14 -2.75
N PHE A 86 16.58 7.10 -3.47
CA PHE A 86 17.77 6.91 -4.28
C PHE A 86 18.83 7.93 -3.91
N LYS A 87 20.09 7.50 -4.01
CA LYS A 87 21.28 8.36 -4.03
C LYS A 87 21.96 8.19 -5.40
N GLY A 88 21.93 9.24 -6.22
CA GLY A 88 22.22 9.15 -7.65
C GLY A 88 21.33 8.12 -8.34
N SER A 89 21.92 7.12 -8.98
CA SER A 89 21.17 6.03 -9.65
C SER A 89 21.00 4.77 -8.78
N THR A 90 21.34 4.81 -7.50
CA THR A 90 21.34 3.62 -6.64
C THR A 90 20.24 3.73 -5.57
N PRO A 91 19.37 2.71 -5.43
CA PRO A 91 18.40 2.69 -4.34
C PRO A 91 19.10 2.57 -2.99
N THR A 92 18.52 3.17 -1.95
CA THR A 92 19.06 3.13 -0.58
C THR A 92 18.06 2.53 0.39
N GLN A 93 16.79 2.95 0.30
CA GLN A 93 15.72 2.54 1.21
C GLN A 93 14.40 2.43 0.46
N MET A 94 13.50 1.59 0.97
CA MET A 94 12.18 1.36 0.42
C MET A 94 11.16 1.27 1.55
N TYR A 95 9.99 1.85 1.34
CA TYR A 95 8.83 1.73 2.22
C TYR A 95 7.68 1.11 1.44
N VAL A 96 7.02 0.14 2.05
CA VAL A 96 5.83 -0.55 1.51
C VAL A 96 4.68 -0.31 2.48
N SER A 97 3.63 0.38 2.05
CA SER A 97 2.45 0.59 2.89
C SER A 97 1.53 -0.63 2.88
N THR A 98 0.92 -0.93 4.02
CA THR A 98 -0.07 -2.00 4.14
C THR A 98 -1.14 -1.54 5.14
N HIS A 99 -2.33 -1.18 4.66
CA HIS A 99 -3.41 -0.62 5.46
C HIS A 99 -2.97 0.62 6.26
N THR A 100 -3.04 0.54 7.60
CA THR A 100 -2.61 1.57 8.54
C THR A 100 -1.17 1.37 9.02
N PHE A 101 -0.44 0.42 8.46
CA PHE A 101 0.93 0.09 8.82
C PHE A 101 1.79 -0.11 7.55
N GLY A 102 2.98 -0.71 7.68
CA GLY A 102 3.86 -1.01 6.56
C GLY A 102 5.23 -1.49 7.03
N ALA A 103 6.16 -1.62 6.09
CA ALA A 103 7.52 -2.06 6.36
C ALA A 103 8.55 -1.19 5.62
N TYR A 104 9.64 -0.91 6.33
CA TYR A 104 10.86 -0.34 5.77
C TYR A 104 11.83 -1.46 5.39
N TYR A 105 12.55 -1.23 4.30
CA TYR A 105 13.62 -2.08 3.80
C TYR A 105 14.84 -1.23 3.44
N THR A 106 16.04 -1.75 3.71
CA THR A 106 17.32 -1.14 3.34
C THR A 106 17.91 -1.90 2.16
N TYR A 107 18.46 -1.20 1.18
CA TYR A 107 19.11 -1.83 0.03
C TYR A 107 20.51 -2.31 0.40
N ASP A 108 20.74 -3.62 0.32
CA ASP A 108 22.07 -4.22 0.39
C ASP A 108 22.75 -4.06 -0.98
N HIS A 109 23.73 -3.16 -1.04
CA HIS A 109 24.48 -2.89 -2.27
C HIS A 109 25.39 -4.05 -2.70
N GLN A 110 25.84 -4.90 -1.77
CA GLN A 110 26.71 -6.03 -2.07
C GLN A 110 25.92 -7.17 -2.70
N GLN A 111 24.73 -7.42 -2.14
CA GLN A 111 23.88 -8.54 -2.57
C GLN A 111 22.78 -8.12 -3.57
N GLY A 112 22.62 -6.82 -3.81
CA GLY A 112 21.70 -6.27 -4.80
C GLY A 112 20.22 -6.49 -4.48
N HIS A 113 19.82 -6.45 -3.21
CA HIS A 113 18.42 -6.67 -2.79
C HIS A 113 18.02 -5.80 -1.60
N PHE A 114 16.72 -5.71 -1.35
CA PHE A 114 16.17 -5.01 -0.19
C PHE A 114 15.99 -5.98 0.98
N VAL A 115 16.51 -5.60 2.15
CA VAL A 115 16.46 -6.34 3.41
C VAL A 115 15.51 -5.63 4.38
N TYR A 116 14.61 -6.36 5.01
CA TYR A 116 13.68 -5.82 6.01
C TYR A 116 14.45 -5.15 7.15
N SER A 117 14.04 -3.92 7.51
CA SER A 117 14.66 -3.15 8.58
C SER A 117 13.72 -2.91 9.76
N GLU A 118 12.53 -2.38 9.51
CA GLU A 118 11.62 -1.94 10.56
C GLU A 118 10.14 -2.01 10.13
N GLN A 119 9.24 -2.31 11.07
CA GLN A 119 7.80 -2.17 10.88
C GLN A 119 7.38 -0.72 11.16
N ALA A 120 6.65 -0.11 10.22
CA ALA A 120 5.99 1.15 10.43
C ALA A 120 4.56 0.93 10.93
N VAL A 121 4.24 1.33 12.15
CA VAL A 121 2.85 1.36 12.64
C VAL A 121 2.38 2.80 12.72
N ARG A 122 1.27 3.14 12.06
CA ARG A 122 0.64 4.45 12.26
C ARG A 122 -0.20 4.36 13.54
N LYS A 123 0.16 5.14 14.56
CA LYS A 123 -0.60 5.22 15.81
C LYS A 123 -2.02 5.72 15.49
N GLY A 124 -3.01 4.84 15.64
CA GLY A 124 -4.42 5.18 15.69
C GLY A 124 -4.86 5.57 17.11
N PHE A 125 -6.16 5.86 17.28
CA PHE A 125 -6.76 6.23 18.58
C PHE A 125 -6.80 5.05 19.57
N LEU A 126 -6.85 3.81 19.09
CA LEU A 126 -6.71 2.58 19.90
C LEU A 126 -5.52 1.75 19.39
N PRO A 127 -4.62 1.29 20.27
CA PRO A 127 -3.54 0.37 19.89
C PRO A 127 -4.15 -1.01 19.64
N LEU A 128 -4.61 -1.24 18.41
CA LEU A 128 -4.88 -2.59 17.97
C LEU A 128 -3.53 -3.33 17.94
N PRO A 129 -3.43 -4.50 18.59
CA PRO A 129 -2.23 -5.32 18.56
C PRO A 129 -2.00 -5.88 17.16
N ILE A 130 -1.27 -5.10 16.35
CA ILE A 130 -0.95 -5.40 14.96
C ILE A 130 0.47 -5.96 14.87
N SER A 131 0.61 -7.23 14.45
CA SER A 131 1.91 -7.91 14.35
C SER A 131 2.02 -8.69 13.02
N PRO A 132 2.11 -7.97 11.89
CA PRO A 132 2.37 -8.55 10.58
C PRO A 132 3.76 -9.18 10.53
N GLN A 133 3.89 -10.23 9.73
CA GLN A 133 5.17 -10.84 9.42
C GLN A 133 5.64 -10.36 8.04
N TYR A 134 6.92 -9.99 7.96
CA TYR A 134 7.54 -9.54 6.72
C TYR A 134 8.66 -10.50 6.31
N PRO A 135 8.85 -10.74 5.00
CA PRO A 135 10.00 -11.52 4.54
C PRO A 135 11.30 -10.76 4.82
N HIS A 136 12.36 -11.50 5.13
CA HIS A 136 13.67 -10.88 5.36
C HIS A 136 14.18 -10.14 4.12
N THR A 137 13.91 -10.66 2.93
CA THR A 137 14.33 -10.08 1.65
C THR A 137 13.16 -9.94 0.70
N LEU A 138 13.19 -8.90 -0.13
CA LEU A 138 12.17 -8.62 -1.13
C LEU A 138 12.57 -9.23 -2.49
N GLN A 139 11.61 -9.84 -3.19
CA GLN A 139 11.86 -10.42 -4.51
C GLN A 139 12.03 -9.33 -5.59
N LEU A 140 13.10 -9.43 -6.38
CA LEU A 140 13.32 -8.58 -7.54
C LEU A 140 13.10 -9.35 -8.86
N VAL A 141 12.62 -8.65 -9.89
CA VAL A 141 12.65 -9.09 -11.29
C VAL A 141 13.55 -8.11 -12.04
N GLY A 142 14.76 -8.55 -12.39
CA GLY A 142 15.82 -7.64 -12.83
C GLY A 142 16.17 -6.68 -11.68
N THR A 143 15.98 -5.38 -11.89
CA THR A 143 16.19 -4.34 -10.86
C THR A 143 14.89 -3.87 -10.20
N SER A 144 13.75 -4.45 -10.57
CA SER A 144 12.43 -3.98 -10.14
C SER A 144 11.91 -4.79 -8.95
N PRO A 145 11.56 -4.15 -7.83
CA PRO A 145 10.83 -4.77 -6.72
C PRO A 145 9.51 -5.41 -7.16
N VAL A 146 9.24 -6.60 -6.64
CA VAL A 146 7.94 -7.28 -6.77
C VAL A 146 7.19 -7.15 -5.47
N LEU A 147 5.96 -6.63 -5.56
CA LEU A 147 5.02 -6.52 -4.46
C LEU A 147 3.71 -7.19 -4.84
N TYR A 148 2.94 -7.58 -3.83
CA TYR A 148 1.69 -8.33 -3.99
C TYR A 148 0.54 -7.56 -3.35
N SER A 149 -0.50 -7.27 -4.13
CA SER A 149 -1.74 -6.71 -3.59
C SER A 149 -2.60 -7.85 -3.04
N SER A 150 -3.06 -7.69 -1.80
CA SER A 150 -3.94 -8.66 -1.17
C SER A 150 -5.34 -8.65 -1.79
N LYS A 151 -5.95 -9.83 -1.83
CA LYS A 151 -7.28 -10.05 -2.41
C LYS A 151 -8.35 -9.32 -1.61
N GLY A 152 -9.04 -8.38 -2.26
CA GLY A 152 -10.21 -7.67 -1.71
C GLY A 152 -9.87 -6.54 -0.75
N ALA A 153 -8.86 -6.71 0.11
CA ALA A 153 -8.47 -5.71 1.10
C ALA A 153 -7.26 -4.86 0.69
N HIS A 154 -6.62 -5.18 -0.43
CA HIS A 154 -5.63 -4.36 -1.15
C HIS A 154 -4.33 -3.97 -0.45
N GLY A 155 -4.14 -4.32 0.83
CA GLY A 155 -2.86 -4.22 1.51
C GLY A 155 -1.71 -4.78 0.67
N LEU A 156 -0.62 -4.01 0.57
CA LEU A 156 0.54 -4.35 -0.26
C LEU A 156 1.58 -5.11 0.57
N TRP A 157 2.04 -6.24 0.05
CA TRP A 157 2.94 -7.15 0.74
C TRP A 157 4.21 -7.42 -0.07
N ALA A 158 5.34 -7.60 0.62
CA ALA A 158 6.62 -7.93 -0.01
C ALA A 158 6.78 -9.43 -0.37
N ALA A 159 5.85 -10.28 0.09
CA ALA A 159 5.80 -11.70 -0.23
C ALA A 159 4.37 -12.15 -0.56
N ALA A 160 4.26 -13.16 -1.42
CA ALA A 160 3.02 -13.87 -1.64
C ALA A 160 2.76 -14.81 -0.45
N GLY A 161 1.48 -15.03 -0.12
CA GLY A 161 1.06 -15.90 0.97
C GLY A 161 -0.11 -15.33 1.76
N VAL A 162 -0.34 -15.95 2.93
CA VAL A 162 -1.33 -15.51 3.90
C VAL A 162 -0.61 -14.71 4.98
N HIS A 163 -1.08 -13.48 5.23
CA HIS A 163 -0.47 -12.55 6.18
C HIS A 163 -1.44 -12.25 7.31
N HIS A 164 -1.15 -12.75 8.50
CA HIS A 164 -1.90 -12.45 9.72
C HIS A 164 -1.36 -11.16 10.32
N TYR A 165 -2.23 -10.21 10.64
CA TYR A 165 -1.78 -8.95 11.21
C TYR A 165 -2.64 -8.41 12.34
N SER A 166 -3.86 -8.90 12.55
CA SER A 166 -4.69 -8.59 13.73
C SER A 166 -5.25 -9.87 14.29
N TRP A 167 -5.35 -9.97 15.62
CA TRP A 167 -5.90 -11.16 16.31
C TRP A 167 -7.30 -10.94 16.91
N LEU A 168 -7.76 -9.69 17.07
CA LEU A 168 -9.14 -9.37 17.48
C LEU A 168 -9.82 -8.39 16.53
N PRO A 169 -10.71 -8.87 15.63
CA PRO A 169 -10.80 -10.25 15.18
C PRO A 169 -9.52 -10.68 14.46
N LEU A 170 -9.39 -11.99 14.20
CA LEU A 170 -8.35 -12.51 13.32
C LEU A 170 -8.55 -11.94 11.92
N LEU A 171 -7.71 -11.00 11.52
CA LEU A 171 -7.67 -10.45 10.17
C LEU A 171 -6.45 -11.00 9.45
N LEU A 172 -6.71 -11.51 8.24
CA LEU A 172 -5.69 -12.00 7.34
C LEU A 172 -5.81 -11.34 5.97
N ASP A 173 -4.67 -11.17 5.33
CA ASP A 173 -4.53 -10.87 3.91
C ASP A 173 -4.13 -12.14 3.16
N GLU A 174 -4.69 -12.34 1.98
CA GLU A 174 -4.21 -13.35 1.04
C GLU A 174 -3.65 -12.62 -0.18
N ALA A 175 -2.34 -12.73 -0.40
CA ALA A 175 -1.65 -12.09 -1.50
C ALA A 175 -1.06 -13.16 -2.44
N GLY A 176 -1.66 -13.32 -3.62
CA GLY A 176 -1.22 -14.30 -4.62
C GLY A 176 -0.26 -13.72 -5.65
N LYS A 177 0.51 -14.58 -6.34
CA LYS A 177 1.38 -14.14 -7.46
C LYS A 177 0.59 -13.58 -8.64
N GLY A 178 -0.62 -14.12 -8.88
CA GLY A 178 -1.57 -13.61 -9.85
C GLY A 178 -0.99 -13.26 -11.22
N THR A 179 -1.58 -12.27 -11.87
CA THR A 179 -1.08 -11.66 -13.10
C THR A 179 -0.22 -10.45 -12.76
N PRO A 180 1.05 -10.36 -13.20
CA PRO A 180 1.92 -9.26 -12.85
C PRO A 180 1.49 -7.95 -13.52
N TRP A 181 1.32 -6.90 -12.72
CA TRP A 181 1.11 -5.54 -13.21
C TRP A 181 2.47 -4.87 -13.48
N LYS A 182 2.85 -4.78 -14.75
CA LYS A 182 4.07 -4.07 -15.18
C LYS A 182 3.83 -2.56 -15.14
N THR A 183 3.92 -1.97 -13.95
CA THR A 183 3.59 -0.55 -13.69
C THR A 183 4.36 0.42 -14.57
N TRP A 184 5.60 0.09 -14.96
CA TRP A 184 6.43 0.89 -15.86
C TRP A 184 5.94 0.98 -17.31
N LYS A 185 4.93 0.19 -17.71
CA LYS A 185 4.36 0.28 -19.07
C LYS A 185 3.47 1.50 -19.28
N ASN A 186 2.91 2.07 -18.22
CA ASN A 186 2.01 3.22 -18.29
C ASN A 186 2.22 4.16 -17.09
N MET A 187 3.37 4.84 -17.08
CA MET A 187 3.74 5.74 -15.99
C MET A 187 3.32 7.18 -16.34
N HIS A 188 2.55 7.80 -15.43
CA HIS A 188 2.23 9.22 -15.49
C HIS A 188 3.07 9.95 -14.44
N ILE A 189 3.93 10.87 -14.90
CA ILE A 189 4.78 11.68 -14.01
C ILE A 189 4.04 12.99 -13.70
N ILE A 190 3.90 13.29 -12.41
CA ILE A 190 3.33 14.55 -11.92
C ILE A 190 4.45 15.32 -11.26
N ASP A 191 4.78 16.50 -11.79
CA ASP A 191 5.75 17.40 -11.17
C ASP A 191 5.01 18.40 -10.28
N LEU A 192 5.16 18.21 -8.97
CA LEU A 192 4.50 19.03 -7.96
C LEU A 192 4.93 20.51 -7.98
N LYS A 193 6.04 20.84 -8.64
CA LYS A 193 6.52 22.22 -8.81
C LYS A 193 6.02 22.87 -10.09
N ALA A 194 5.44 22.09 -11.01
CA ALA A 194 4.97 22.52 -12.32
C ALA A 194 3.43 22.65 -12.32
N PRO A 195 2.87 23.88 -12.26
CA PRO A 195 1.44 24.11 -12.14
C PRO A 195 0.61 23.42 -13.24
N GLU A 196 1.14 23.34 -14.46
CA GLU A 196 0.52 22.73 -15.63
C GLU A 196 0.27 21.23 -15.47
N THR A 197 1.18 20.50 -14.82
CA THR A 197 0.98 19.05 -14.58
C THR A 197 -0.07 18.82 -13.49
N LEU A 198 -0.21 19.77 -12.56
CA LEU A 198 -1.16 19.66 -11.46
C LEU A 198 -2.61 19.93 -11.89
N ILE A 199 -2.86 20.79 -12.89
CA ILE A 199 -4.21 21.23 -13.28
C ILE A 199 -5.17 20.05 -13.48
N HIS A 200 -4.72 19.00 -14.19
CA HIS A 200 -5.56 17.83 -14.48
C HIS A 200 -5.68 16.83 -13.31
N HIS A 201 -4.84 16.96 -12.29
CA HIS A 201 -4.80 16.05 -11.14
C HIS A 201 -5.29 16.70 -9.83
N ARG A 202 -5.53 18.02 -9.82
CA ARG A 202 -5.93 18.79 -8.63
C ARG A 202 -7.11 18.19 -7.88
N SER A 203 -8.11 17.64 -8.58
CA SER A 203 -9.34 17.14 -7.96
C SER A 203 -9.13 15.93 -7.05
N TRP A 204 -8.28 14.98 -7.45
CA TRP A 204 -8.03 13.77 -6.66
C TRP A 204 -6.69 13.83 -5.90
N TRP A 205 -5.65 14.45 -6.48
CA TRP A 205 -4.35 14.62 -5.83
C TRP A 205 -4.43 15.64 -4.69
N GLY A 206 -5.17 16.73 -4.89
CA GLY A 206 -5.38 17.78 -3.88
C GLY A 206 -6.51 17.49 -2.92
N TYR A 207 -7.15 16.32 -3.00
CA TYR A 207 -8.25 15.98 -2.10
C TYR A 207 -7.74 15.78 -0.67
N GLU A 208 -8.10 16.67 0.24
CA GLU A 208 -7.67 16.63 1.64
C GLU A 208 -8.59 15.83 2.56
N GLY A 209 -9.73 15.36 2.04
CA GLY A 209 -10.72 14.61 2.80
C GLY A 209 -10.34 13.15 3.00
N ARG A 210 -11.37 12.33 3.24
CA ARG A 210 -11.25 10.90 3.44
C ARG A 210 -12.16 10.16 2.46
N TRP A 211 -11.60 9.16 1.80
CA TRP A 211 -12.35 8.26 0.93
C TRP A 211 -13.25 7.34 1.76
N GLY A 212 -14.09 6.55 1.12
CA GLY A 212 -14.93 5.55 1.78
C GLY A 212 -16.32 6.02 2.16
N ASN A 213 -16.95 5.20 3.00
CA ASN A 213 -18.36 5.33 3.36
C ASN A 213 -18.50 5.82 4.82
N PRO A 214 -19.69 6.27 5.23
CA PRO A 214 -20.03 6.37 6.66
C PRO A 214 -19.75 5.05 7.37
N ILE A 215 -19.29 5.12 8.62
CA ILE A 215 -19.02 3.93 9.42
C ILE A 215 -20.34 3.30 9.84
N GLU A 216 -20.51 1.99 9.59
CA GLU A 216 -21.73 1.25 9.93
C GLU A 216 -21.44 -0.16 10.42
N ARG A 217 -22.35 -0.70 11.24
CA ARG A 217 -22.31 -2.08 11.78
C ARG A 217 -21.00 -2.37 12.51
N CYS A 218 -20.79 -1.67 13.62
CA CYS A 218 -19.63 -1.84 14.50
C CYS A 218 -19.87 -2.87 15.58
N HIS A 219 -18.83 -3.64 15.90
CA HIS A 219 -18.92 -4.79 16.80
C HIS A 219 -17.95 -4.60 17.98
N LEU A 220 -18.50 -4.23 19.14
CA LEU A 220 -17.70 -3.90 20.33
C LEU A 220 -16.76 -5.05 20.74
N LEU A 221 -17.27 -6.29 20.76
CA LEU A 221 -16.50 -7.48 21.13
C LEU A 221 -15.51 -7.95 20.04
N MET A 222 -15.51 -7.32 18.87
CA MET A 222 -14.50 -7.50 17.82
C MET A 222 -13.60 -6.26 17.73
N ALA A 223 -13.12 -5.81 18.89
CA ALA A 223 -12.26 -4.63 19.04
C ALA A 223 -12.83 -3.34 18.41
N ALA A 224 -14.15 -3.17 18.51
CA ALA A 224 -14.90 -2.05 17.92
C ALA A 224 -14.67 -1.85 16.41
N GLN A 225 -14.25 -2.90 15.69
CA GLN A 225 -14.18 -2.86 14.24
C GLN A 225 -15.58 -2.91 13.64
N CYS A 226 -15.72 -2.37 12.43
CA CYS A 226 -17.01 -2.28 11.74
C CYS A 226 -16.98 -2.97 10.38
N GLU A 227 -18.14 -3.40 9.92
CA GLU A 227 -18.28 -4.02 8.60
C GLU A 227 -18.03 -2.99 7.50
N VAL A 228 -18.59 -1.79 7.64
CA VAL A 228 -18.38 -0.67 6.72
C VAL A 228 -17.57 0.40 7.43
N MET A 229 -16.49 0.84 6.80
CA MET A 229 -15.56 1.80 7.36
C MET A 229 -15.41 3.01 6.44
N GLN A 230 -14.87 4.09 7.02
CA GLN A 230 -14.26 5.12 6.19
C GLN A 230 -12.95 4.57 5.60
N GLY A 231 -12.62 5.01 4.40
CA GLY A 231 -11.39 4.66 3.72
C GLY A 231 -10.19 5.51 4.17
N PRO A 232 -9.06 5.42 3.46
CA PRO A 232 -7.89 6.22 3.74
C PRO A 232 -8.13 7.72 3.48
N THR A 233 -7.31 8.55 4.12
CA THR A 233 -7.23 9.97 3.78
C THR A 233 -6.65 10.17 2.38
N GLY A 234 -6.95 11.29 1.76
CA GLY A 234 -6.28 11.69 0.52
C GLY A 234 -4.76 11.87 0.68
N ILE A 235 -4.06 11.85 -0.45
CA ILE A 235 -2.60 11.86 -0.55
C ILE A 235 -1.94 13.02 0.24
N PRO A 236 -2.45 14.27 0.21
CA PRO A 236 -1.82 15.39 0.93
C PRO A 236 -1.77 15.21 2.45
N ARG A 237 -2.63 14.35 3.01
CA ARG A 237 -2.68 14.05 4.44
C ARG A 237 -1.80 12.85 4.83
N LYS A 238 -1.23 12.15 3.86
CA LYS A 238 -0.38 10.97 4.10
C LYS A 238 1.02 11.46 4.52
N ARG A 239 1.66 10.71 5.42
CA ARG A 239 3.06 10.95 5.81
C ARG A 239 3.97 10.81 4.58
N ILE A 240 4.90 11.73 4.43
CA ILE A 240 5.97 11.64 3.43
C ILE A 240 7.03 10.65 3.94
N ASP A 241 7.35 9.64 3.14
CA ASP A 241 8.45 8.73 3.44
C ASP A 241 9.77 9.31 2.95
N PHE A 242 10.81 9.13 3.75
CA PHE A 242 12.16 9.58 3.43
C PHE A 242 12.21 11.06 3.00
N PRO A 243 11.72 11.99 3.85
CA PRO A 243 11.75 13.41 3.54
C PRO A 243 13.19 13.86 3.30
N CYS A 244 13.42 14.66 2.26
CA CYS A 244 14.72 15.25 2.04
C CYS A 244 15.07 16.17 3.22
N SER A 245 16.26 16.01 3.79
CA SER A 245 16.81 17.00 4.71
C SER A 245 17.09 18.26 3.91
N HIS A 246 16.32 19.33 4.11
CA HIS A 246 16.80 20.64 3.71
C HIS A 246 18.06 20.93 4.54
N PRO A 247 19.20 21.30 3.92
CA PRO A 247 20.25 21.92 4.71
C PRO A 247 19.61 23.12 5.42
N ASN A 248 19.75 23.17 6.74
CA ASN A 248 19.23 24.30 7.53
C ASN A 248 19.70 25.61 6.85
N PRO A 249 18.81 26.60 6.68
CA PRO A 249 19.19 27.89 6.13
C PRO A 249 20.25 28.60 6.98
#